data_AF-A0A836TZS5-F1
#
_entry.id   AF-A0A836TZS5-F1
#
_cell.length_a   1.000
_cell.length_b   1.000
_cell.length_c   1.000
_cell.angle_alpha   90.00
_cell.angle_beta   90.00
_cell.angle_gamma   90.00
#
_symmetry.space_group_name_H-M   'P 1'
#
loop_
_entity.id
_entity.type
_entity.pdbx_description
1 polymer ?
#
loop_
_entity_poly.entity_id
_entity_poly.type
_entity_poly.pdbx_seq_one_letter_code
_entity_poly.pdbx_strand_id
1 'polypeptide(L)'
;MQKLFGLLTVLLVSTLTVSADSQRQKLGYSEGMGAVDHRSMGKAARDTIYSCQFTSLGGSLNRPWVGEDGTVYFLKKPFVKGSKIWNSNIKFDESNPNIAVTGNGLPNHVTGDFPIKSGTTAYQYDHNPNSIKQQRLSYAIPSNPKIASKPSCLPMGSIGIALSGGVFFNALDADKRDAVANEIFDACEGHPQQQGQYHYHHNSPCFEQGNAGEHSPQLGYAFDGFGIYGARGENGQIISNKELDECHGHIGLAIDRLGNQIDEYHYHINNEFPYTLGCFKGVVDQSMLERRPSPQGDMRGDTRGGNRQGGDIRNGPPSGGGNMRGGPGGGRPDLSEAAKKLGVSEQALMRALGPPPPNFSNAAKNLGISERKLQEAMRAAGAP
;
A
#
# COMPACT_ATOMS: atom_id res chain seq x y z
N MET A 1 -0.06 -47.47 22.76
CA MET A 1 0.42 -47.29 21.37
C MET A 1 -0.42 -46.19 20.73
N GLN A 2 0.06 -45.09 20.16
CA GLN A 2 1.37 -44.48 20.01
C GLN A 2 1.09 -43.02 19.59
N LYS A 3 1.80 -42.07 20.20
CA LYS A 3 1.76 -40.63 19.85
C LYS A 3 2.13 -40.44 18.38
N LEU A 4 1.28 -39.78 17.60
CA LEU A 4 1.62 -39.31 16.25
C LEU A 4 0.95 -37.95 15.97
N PHE A 5 1.42 -36.90 16.61
CA PHE A 5 1.19 -35.52 16.19
C PHE A 5 2.46 -34.74 16.52
N GLY A 6 3.27 -34.41 15.50
CA GLY A 6 4.50 -33.64 15.74
C GLY A 6 5.47 -33.43 14.57
N LEU A 7 5.31 -34.06 13.40
CA LEU A 7 6.33 -33.96 12.33
C LEU A 7 5.94 -33.18 11.06
N LEU A 8 4.68 -32.74 10.90
CA LEU A 8 4.26 -32.16 9.61
C LEU A 8 4.59 -30.65 9.47
N THR A 9 4.72 -29.91 10.57
CA THR A 9 4.91 -28.45 10.53
C THR A 9 6.36 -28.04 10.26
N VAL A 10 7.34 -28.83 10.70
CA VAL A 10 8.77 -28.52 10.50
C VAL A 10 9.17 -28.73 9.04
N LEU A 11 8.67 -29.79 8.39
CA LEU A 11 8.99 -30.07 6.99
C LEU A 11 8.47 -28.96 6.05
N LEU A 12 7.23 -28.50 6.26
CA LEU A 12 6.60 -27.48 5.40
C LEU A 12 7.30 -26.12 5.49
N VAL A 13 7.68 -25.69 6.70
CA VAL A 13 8.39 -24.40 6.89
C VAL A 13 9.79 -24.46 6.28
N SER A 14 10.48 -25.59 6.40
CA SER A 14 11.82 -25.78 5.84
C SER A 14 11.83 -25.79 4.31
N THR A 15 10.82 -26.42 3.68
CA THR A 15 10.71 -26.45 2.21
C THR A 15 10.31 -25.10 1.63
N LEU A 16 9.44 -24.35 2.31
CA LEU A 16 9.06 -22.99 1.91
C LEU A 16 10.26 -22.03 1.96
N THR A 17 11.08 -22.11 3.01
CA THR A 17 12.29 -21.25 3.11
C THR A 17 13.32 -21.60 2.04
N VAL A 18 13.58 -22.89 1.78
CA VAL A 18 14.52 -23.31 0.73
C VAL A 18 14.01 -22.91 -0.66
N SER A 19 12.71 -23.01 -0.91
CA SER A 19 12.10 -22.54 -2.16
C SER A 19 12.23 -21.02 -2.32
N ALA A 20 11.91 -20.24 -1.27
CA ALA A 20 12.02 -18.78 -1.31
C ALA A 20 13.47 -18.31 -1.48
N ASP A 21 14.44 -18.92 -0.81
CA ASP A 21 15.86 -18.59 -0.95
C ASP A 21 16.38 -18.91 -2.36
N SER A 22 15.98 -20.06 -2.92
CA SER A 22 16.29 -20.41 -4.32
C SER A 22 15.65 -19.43 -5.30
N GLN A 23 14.42 -18.98 -5.06
CA GLN A 23 13.75 -17.98 -5.90
C GLN A 23 14.39 -16.59 -5.77
N ARG A 24 14.77 -16.17 -4.56
CA ARG A 24 15.55 -14.94 -4.33
C ARG A 24 16.85 -14.96 -5.13
N GLN A 25 17.59 -16.06 -5.09
CA GLN A 25 18.82 -16.21 -5.89
C GLN A 25 18.53 -16.10 -7.40
N LYS A 26 17.50 -16.77 -7.91
CA LYS A 26 17.09 -16.68 -9.32
C LYS A 26 16.65 -15.27 -9.74
N LEU A 27 16.06 -14.53 -8.81
CA LEU A 27 15.68 -13.15 -9.02
C LEU A 27 16.87 -12.17 -8.94
N GLY A 28 18.08 -12.64 -8.64
CA GLY A 28 19.26 -11.77 -8.52
C GLY A 28 19.34 -11.02 -7.18
N TYR A 29 18.60 -11.46 -6.16
CA TYR A 29 18.59 -10.83 -4.83
C TYR A 29 19.92 -11.04 -4.06
N SER A 30 20.79 -11.93 -4.53
CA SER A 30 22.08 -12.23 -3.92
C SER A 30 23.17 -11.20 -4.22
N GLU A 31 23.06 -10.48 -5.33
CA GLU A 31 24.11 -9.55 -5.79
C GLU A 31 23.98 -8.19 -5.11
N GLY A 32 22.78 -7.90 -4.59
CA GLY A 32 22.41 -6.60 -4.09
C GLY A 32 22.38 -5.57 -5.23
N MET A 33 21.41 -4.67 -5.19
CA MET A 33 21.30 -3.59 -6.17
C MET A 33 21.04 -2.28 -5.43
N GLY A 34 21.68 -1.22 -5.92
CA GLY A 34 21.85 0.04 -5.18
C GLY A 34 20.53 0.65 -4.72
N ALA A 35 20.43 0.96 -3.43
CA ALA A 35 19.38 1.82 -2.90
C ALA A 35 19.80 3.29 -3.07
N VAL A 36 19.02 3.96 -3.89
CA VAL A 36 18.66 5.38 -3.79
C VAL A 36 19.76 6.43 -3.98
N ASP A 37 19.57 7.22 -5.04
CA ASP A 37 20.23 8.51 -5.29
C ASP A 37 19.49 9.65 -4.56
N HIS A 38 20.21 10.70 -4.17
CA HIS A 38 19.72 11.92 -3.50
C HIS A 38 18.81 12.82 -4.38
N ARG A 39 18.15 12.25 -5.39
CA ARG A 39 17.32 12.97 -6.35
C ARG A 39 16.03 13.50 -5.73
N SER A 40 15.61 14.67 -6.21
CA SER A 40 14.33 15.30 -5.83
C SER A 40 13.15 14.48 -6.33
N MET A 41 12.23 14.17 -5.42
CA MET A 41 10.98 13.45 -5.70
C MET A 41 9.84 14.36 -6.20
N GLY A 42 10.09 15.65 -6.42
CA GLY A 42 9.07 16.61 -6.87
C GLY A 42 8.68 16.51 -8.35
N LYS A 43 9.27 15.59 -9.12
CA LYS A 43 8.93 15.34 -10.53
C LYS A 43 9.30 13.91 -10.92
N ALA A 44 8.71 13.41 -12.00
CA ALA A 44 9.12 12.16 -12.63
C ALA A 44 10.60 12.24 -13.08
N ALA A 45 11.36 11.21 -12.72
CA ALA A 45 12.73 10.97 -13.15
C ALA A 45 13.06 9.49 -12.92
N ARG A 46 14.05 8.97 -13.66
CA ARG A 46 14.57 7.61 -13.44
C ARG A 46 15.04 7.45 -12.00
N ASP A 47 15.04 6.22 -11.50
CA ASP A 47 15.52 5.79 -10.18
C ASP A 47 15.05 6.66 -8.99
N THR A 48 13.85 7.23 -9.10
CA THR A 48 13.22 7.99 -8.00
C THR A 48 11.71 7.75 -7.96
N ILE A 49 11.08 8.15 -6.86
CA ILE A 49 9.63 8.18 -6.73
C ILE A 49 9.15 9.60 -7.00
N TYR A 50 8.19 9.79 -7.89
CA TYR A 50 7.50 11.07 -8.03
C TYR A 50 6.41 11.18 -6.95
N SER A 51 6.59 12.09 -6.00
CA SER A 51 5.63 12.40 -4.95
C SER A 51 5.09 13.83 -5.09
N CYS A 52 3.78 13.98 -4.93
CA CYS A 52 3.14 15.31 -4.84
C CYS A 52 3.17 15.88 -3.40
N GLN A 53 3.55 15.08 -2.41
CA GLN A 53 3.41 15.43 -1.00
C GLN A 53 4.74 15.88 -0.36
N PHE A 54 5.86 15.47 -0.94
CA PHE A 54 7.19 15.74 -0.42
C PHE A 54 8.22 15.62 -1.54
N THR A 55 9.34 16.32 -1.41
CA THR A 55 10.37 16.41 -2.45
C THR A 55 11.67 15.72 -2.08
N SER A 56 11.80 15.22 -0.85
CA SER A 56 13.00 14.59 -0.31
C SER A 56 12.67 13.33 0.48
N LEU A 57 13.59 12.38 0.47
CA LEU A 57 13.47 11.13 1.19
C LEU A 57 13.64 11.36 2.69
N GLY A 58 13.16 10.39 3.45
CA GLY A 58 13.54 10.22 4.85
C GLY A 58 15.03 9.90 4.98
N GLY A 59 15.56 10.02 6.20
CA GLY A 59 16.92 9.60 6.49
C GLY A 59 17.09 8.08 6.36
N SER A 60 18.33 7.58 6.30
CA SER A 60 18.58 6.13 6.28
C SER A 60 18.75 5.58 7.70
N LEU A 61 18.33 4.33 7.93
CA LEU A 61 18.67 3.60 9.15
C LEU A 61 19.94 2.78 8.90
N ASN A 62 20.77 2.64 9.93
CA ASN A 62 21.90 1.70 9.86
C ASN A 62 21.35 0.26 9.90
N ARG A 63 21.38 -0.43 8.76
CA ARG A 63 20.87 -1.78 8.59
C ARG A 63 22.01 -2.74 8.23
N PRO A 64 22.19 -3.87 8.93
CA PRO A 64 23.31 -4.81 8.68
C PRO A 64 23.34 -5.44 7.26
N TRP A 65 22.25 -5.33 6.52
CA TRP A 65 22.11 -5.83 5.15
C TRP A 65 22.18 -4.73 4.10
N VAL A 66 22.51 -3.49 4.47
CA VAL A 66 22.69 -2.37 3.54
C VAL A 66 24.18 -2.04 3.48
N GLY A 67 24.76 -2.08 2.27
CA GLY A 67 26.15 -1.71 2.00
C GLY A 67 26.39 -0.20 2.10
N GLU A 68 27.64 0.22 2.17
CA GLU A 68 28.03 1.65 2.19
C GLU A 68 27.59 2.40 0.91
N ASP A 69 27.48 1.68 -0.19
CA ASP A 69 27.00 2.14 -1.50
C ASP A 69 25.46 2.15 -1.62
N GLY A 70 24.74 1.85 -0.52
CA GLY A 70 23.30 1.73 -0.50
C GLY A 70 22.78 0.36 -0.97
N THR A 71 23.63 -0.56 -1.39
CA THR A 71 23.20 -1.86 -1.92
C THR A 71 22.47 -2.71 -0.87
N VAL A 72 21.25 -3.18 -1.17
CA VAL A 72 20.46 -4.05 -0.28
C VAL A 72 20.78 -5.52 -0.52
N TYR A 73 21.39 -6.18 0.46
CA TYR A 73 21.70 -7.62 0.43
C TYR A 73 20.54 -8.44 1.02
N PHE A 74 19.52 -8.72 0.21
CA PHE A 74 18.28 -9.38 0.63
C PHE A 74 18.48 -10.70 1.41
N LEU A 75 19.49 -11.51 1.05
CA LEU A 75 19.77 -12.77 1.75
C LEU A 75 20.29 -12.59 3.18
N LYS A 76 20.79 -11.40 3.52
CA LYS A 76 21.22 -11.04 4.88
C LYS A 76 20.07 -10.47 5.72
N LYS A 77 18.97 -10.07 5.09
CA LYS A 77 17.84 -9.42 5.74
C LYS A 77 16.99 -10.46 6.48
N PRO A 78 16.69 -10.26 7.78
CA PRO A 78 15.77 -11.16 8.49
C PRO A 78 14.36 -10.98 7.96
N PHE A 79 13.53 -12.01 8.12
CA PHE A 79 12.12 -11.97 7.72
C PHE A 79 11.22 -12.48 8.86
N VAL A 80 9.94 -12.11 8.79
CA VAL A 80 8.90 -12.60 9.70
C VAL A 80 8.57 -14.04 9.36
N LYS A 81 8.98 -14.97 10.23
CA LYS A 81 8.67 -16.39 10.09
C LYS A 81 7.19 -16.66 10.31
N GLY A 82 6.64 -17.61 9.58
CA GLY A 82 5.25 -18.06 9.73
C GLY A 82 4.83 -18.96 8.58
N SER A 83 3.65 -19.53 8.71
CA SER A 83 3.03 -20.39 7.69
C SER A 83 1.52 -20.17 7.65
N LYS A 84 1.09 -18.91 7.82
CA LYS A 84 -0.33 -18.54 7.81
C LYS A 84 -0.89 -18.74 6.41
N ILE A 85 -1.93 -19.58 6.32
CA ILE A 85 -2.67 -19.82 5.08
C ILE A 85 -3.91 -18.94 5.10
N TRP A 86 -4.22 -18.34 3.95
CA TRP A 86 -5.36 -17.45 3.79
C TRP A 86 -6.36 -18.02 2.78
N ASN A 87 -7.64 -17.81 3.05
CA ASN A 87 -8.69 -18.03 2.06
C ASN A 87 -8.72 -16.82 1.12
N SER A 88 -7.78 -16.76 0.17
CA SER A 88 -7.70 -15.67 -0.81
C SER A 88 -8.89 -15.72 -1.75
N ASN A 89 -9.46 -14.55 -2.03
CA ASN A 89 -10.50 -14.38 -3.04
C ASN A 89 -10.24 -13.07 -3.76
N ILE A 90 -9.82 -13.17 -5.02
CA ILE A 90 -9.68 -12.05 -5.93
C ILE A 90 -10.22 -12.45 -7.30
N LYS A 91 -10.94 -11.54 -7.92
CA LYS A 91 -11.53 -11.70 -9.25
C LYS A 91 -11.19 -10.48 -10.07
N PHE A 92 -10.78 -10.74 -11.30
CA PHE A 92 -10.55 -9.76 -12.34
C PHE A 92 -11.54 -10.08 -13.45
N ASP A 93 -12.50 -9.19 -13.64
CA ASP A 93 -13.47 -9.23 -14.74
C ASP A 93 -13.03 -8.18 -15.76
N GLU A 94 -12.49 -8.64 -16.89
CA GLU A 94 -11.87 -7.78 -17.92
C GLU A 94 -12.91 -7.24 -18.93
N SER A 95 -14.12 -6.95 -18.46
CA SER A 95 -15.18 -6.38 -19.28
C SER A 95 -14.89 -4.91 -19.67
N ASN A 96 -15.01 -4.59 -20.96
CA ASN A 96 -14.82 -3.22 -21.45
C ASN A 96 -15.93 -2.30 -20.89
N PRO A 97 -15.60 -1.11 -20.32
CA PRO A 97 -14.32 -0.38 -20.44
C PRO A 97 -13.32 -0.53 -19.28
N ASN A 98 -13.62 -1.30 -18.24
CA ASN A 98 -12.79 -1.38 -17.04
C ASN A 98 -12.61 -2.83 -16.59
N ILE A 99 -11.37 -3.19 -16.24
CA ILE A 99 -11.08 -4.38 -15.46
C ILE A 99 -11.65 -4.17 -14.05
N ALA A 100 -12.80 -4.78 -13.79
CA ALA A 100 -13.45 -4.77 -12.50
C ALA A 100 -12.75 -5.77 -11.58
N VAL A 101 -12.09 -5.25 -10.53
CA VAL A 101 -11.40 -6.07 -9.54
C VAL A 101 -12.20 -6.09 -8.26
N THR A 102 -12.62 -7.28 -7.83
CA THR A 102 -13.26 -7.50 -6.53
C THR A 102 -12.50 -8.53 -5.74
N GLY A 103 -12.40 -8.35 -4.43
CA GLY A 103 -11.66 -9.31 -3.62
C GLY A 103 -11.56 -8.95 -2.16
N ASN A 104 -10.80 -9.77 -1.45
CA ASN A 104 -10.71 -9.74 0.00
C ASN A 104 -9.35 -9.26 0.54
N GLY A 105 -8.42 -8.90 -0.36
CA GLY A 105 -7.10 -8.33 -0.02
C GLY A 105 -6.15 -9.28 0.68
N LEU A 106 -6.46 -10.58 0.72
CA LEU A 106 -5.60 -11.61 1.29
C LEU A 106 -4.78 -12.28 0.18
N PRO A 107 -3.48 -12.54 0.39
CA PRO A 107 -2.64 -13.17 -0.60
C PRO A 107 -3.00 -14.65 -0.79
N ASN A 108 -2.78 -15.19 -2.00
CA ASN A 108 -2.97 -16.58 -2.36
C ASN A 108 -1.78 -17.49 -1.99
N HIS A 109 -0.82 -16.96 -1.25
CA HIS A 109 0.32 -17.69 -0.71
C HIS A 109 0.36 -17.60 0.82
N VAL A 110 1.27 -18.37 1.42
CA VAL A 110 1.52 -18.33 2.87
C VAL A 110 2.18 -17.02 3.28
N THR A 111 1.92 -16.56 4.51
CA THR A 111 2.56 -15.37 5.07
C THR A 111 3.23 -15.64 6.41
N GLY A 112 4.03 -14.67 6.84
CA GLY A 112 4.60 -14.61 8.19
C GLY A 112 3.54 -14.44 9.29
N ASP A 113 3.95 -14.71 10.53
CA ASP A 113 3.15 -14.46 11.72
C ASP A 113 3.23 -12.96 12.08
N PHE A 114 2.29 -12.17 11.57
CA PHE A 114 2.09 -10.77 11.98
C PHE A 114 1.01 -10.65 13.06
N PRO A 115 1.16 -9.80 14.11
CA PRO A 115 2.23 -8.83 14.34
C PRO A 115 3.60 -9.45 14.61
N ILE A 116 4.68 -8.71 14.37
CA ILE A 116 6.04 -9.19 14.63
C ILE A 116 6.17 -9.47 16.14
N LYS A 117 6.44 -10.73 16.49
CA LYS A 117 6.51 -11.16 17.88
C LYS A 117 7.81 -10.73 18.53
N SER A 118 7.71 -10.19 19.75
CA SER A 118 8.87 -9.92 20.61
C SER A 118 9.73 -11.16 20.80
N GLY A 119 11.06 -10.97 20.84
CA GLY A 119 12.05 -12.04 20.96
C GLY A 119 12.45 -12.71 19.65
N THR A 120 11.84 -12.36 18.52
CA THR A 120 12.29 -12.82 17.19
C THR A 120 13.42 -11.96 16.64
N THR A 121 14.23 -12.49 15.71
CA THR A 121 15.26 -11.70 15.02
C THR A 121 14.67 -10.52 14.25
N ALA A 122 13.51 -10.71 13.60
CA ALA A 122 12.79 -9.62 12.92
C ALA A 122 12.47 -8.47 13.88
N TYR A 123 12.00 -8.79 15.10
CA TYR A 123 11.65 -7.80 16.11
C TYR A 123 12.83 -6.94 16.58
N GLN A 124 14.08 -7.38 16.39
CA GLN A 124 15.24 -6.54 16.73
C GLN A 124 15.37 -5.31 15.83
N TYR A 125 14.73 -5.34 14.66
CA TYR A 125 14.89 -4.34 13.61
C TYR A 125 13.59 -3.61 13.26
N ASP A 126 12.43 -4.25 13.46
CA ASP A 126 11.11 -3.72 13.15
C ASP A 126 10.07 -4.26 14.14
N HIS A 127 9.29 -3.35 14.72
CA HIS A 127 8.27 -3.65 15.72
C HIS A 127 6.85 -3.65 15.14
N ASN A 128 6.67 -3.83 13.82
CA ASN A 128 5.37 -3.76 13.15
C ASN A 128 4.25 -4.46 13.98
N PRO A 129 3.36 -3.67 14.60
CA PRO A 129 2.36 -4.18 15.53
C PRO A 129 1.08 -4.64 14.82
N ASN A 130 1.06 -4.60 13.49
CA ASN A 130 -0.15 -4.78 12.70
C ASN A 130 -0.36 -6.26 12.37
N SER A 131 -1.62 -6.65 12.20
CA SER A 131 -2.00 -8.00 11.75
C SER A 131 -2.59 -7.93 10.35
N ILE A 132 -2.36 -8.96 9.54
CA ILE A 132 -3.04 -9.11 8.25
C ILE A 132 -4.54 -9.33 8.50
N LYS A 133 -5.38 -8.56 7.80
CA LYS A 133 -6.83 -8.60 7.90
C LYS A 133 -7.46 -8.56 6.52
N GLN A 134 -8.59 -9.23 6.40
CA GLN A 134 -9.43 -9.15 5.21
C GLN A 134 -9.88 -7.71 4.96
N GLN A 135 -9.75 -7.28 3.71
CA GLN A 135 -10.18 -5.98 3.20
C GLN A 135 -11.37 -6.16 2.26
N ARG A 136 -12.11 -5.10 1.95
CA ARG A 136 -13.04 -5.07 0.81
C ARG A 136 -12.37 -4.36 -0.36
N LEU A 137 -11.91 -5.12 -1.35
CA LEU A 137 -11.35 -4.57 -2.59
C LEU A 137 -12.43 -4.41 -3.65
N SER A 138 -12.51 -3.23 -4.23
CA SER A 138 -13.38 -2.91 -5.36
C SER A 138 -12.75 -1.79 -6.19
N TYR A 139 -12.17 -2.19 -7.32
CA TYR A 139 -11.45 -1.31 -8.24
C TYR A 139 -12.05 -1.42 -9.64
N ALA A 140 -11.98 -0.34 -10.40
CA ALA A 140 -12.34 -0.28 -11.81
C ALA A 140 -11.12 0.26 -12.57
N ILE A 141 -10.23 -0.64 -12.95
CA ILE A 141 -8.96 -0.31 -13.62
C ILE A 141 -9.24 -0.13 -15.11
N PRO A 142 -8.74 0.91 -15.80
CA PRO A 142 -8.96 1.05 -17.25
C PRO A 142 -8.49 -0.19 -18.01
N SER A 143 -9.35 -0.81 -18.83
CA SER A 143 -8.98 -1.98 -19.64
C SER A 143 -8.22 -1.62 -20.92
N ASN A 144 -8.17 -0.33 -21.26
CA ASN A 144 -7.42 0.22 -22.39
C ASN A 144 -6.68 1.47 -21.90
N PRO A 145 -5.56 1.29 -21.19
CA PRO A 145 -4.81 2.39 -20.60
C PRO A 145 -4.27 3.35 -21.68
N LYS A 146 -4.18 4.63 -21.33
CA LYS A 146 -3.65 5.67 -22.22
C LYS A 146 -2.49 6.36 -21.53
N ILE A 147 -1.36 6.49 -22.24
CA ILE A 147 -0.23 7.31 -21.79
C ILE A 147 -0.73 8.75 -21.59
N ALA A 148 -0.51 9.30 -20.40
CA ALA A 148 -0.85 10.67 -20.09
C ALA A 148 0.15 11.63 -20.73
N SER A 149 -0.30 12.86 -21.02
CA SER A 149 0.60 13.91 -21.55
C SER A 149 1.70 14.31 -20.58
N LYS A 150 1.50 14.06 -19.27
CA LYS A 150 2.49 14.19 -18.21
C LYS A 150 2.29 13.07 -17.20
N PRO A 151 3.38 12.47 -16.68
CA PRO A 151 3.28 11.52 -15.57
C PRO A 151 2.62 12.13 -14.34
N SER A 152 1.97 11.29 -13.53
CA SER A 152 1.39 11.68 -12.25
C SER A 152 2.09 10.98 -11.07
N CYS A 153 2.05 11.63 -9.91
CA CYS A 153 2.75 11.18 -8.72
C CYS A 153 2.10 9.95 -8.09
N LEU A 154 2.88 9.21 -7.31
CA LEU A 154 2.40 8.07 -6.54
C LEU A 154 1.94 8.48 -5.14
N PRO A 155 0.83 7.93 -4.62
CA PRO A 155 0.48 8.06 -3.21
C PRO A 155 1.40 7.19 -2.34
N MET A 156 1.40 7.42 -1.02
CA MET A 156 2.04 6.56 0.00
C MET A 156 1.27 5.26 0.29
N GLY A 157 0.16 5.02 -0.41
CA GLY A 157 -0.68 3.84 -0.24
C GLY A 157 -0.64 2.96 -1.49
N SER A 158 -1.74 2.27 -1.75
CA SER A 158 -1.89 1.40 -2.92
C SER A 158 -1.67 2.17 -4.23
N ILE A 159 -0.79 1.63 -5.07
CA ILE A 159 -0.54 2.11 -6.44
C ILE A 159 -0.99 1.12 -7.51
N GLY A 160 -1.30 -0.11 -7.09
CA GLY A 160 -1.75 -1.18 -7.95
C GLY A 160 -2.26 -2.37 -7.16
N ILE A 161 -2.72 -3.39 -7.88
CA ILE A 161 -3.21 -4.64 -7.33
C ILE A 161 -2.42 -5.82 -7.89
N ALA A 162 -1.94 -6.71 -7.02
CA ALA A 162 -1.26 -7.93 -7.43
C ALA A 162 -2.27 -9.04 -7.74
N LEU A 163 -1.96 -9.89 -8.72
CA LEU A 163 -2.76 -11.07 -9.04
C LEU A 163 -2.83 -12.06 -7.88
N SER A 164 -1.86 -12.01 -6.96
CA SER A 164 -1.86 -12.81 -5.74
C SER A 164 -2.92 -12.40 -4.72
N GLY A 165 -3.55 -11.22 -4.85
CA GLY A 165 -4.60 -10.74 -3.95
C GLY A 165 -4.20 -9.56 -3.05
N GLY A 166 -2.91 -9.43 -2.71
CA GLY A 166 -2.36 -8.24 -2.03
C GLY A 166 -2.25 -7.03 -2.98
N VAL A 167 -1.90 -5.86 -2.45
CA VAL A 167 -1.70 -4.64 -3.26
C VAL A 167 -0.22 -4.27 -3.40
N PHE A 168 0.10 -3.49 -4.41
CA PHE A 168 1.40 -2.83 -4.52
C PHE A 168 1.34 -1.47 -3.85
N PHE A 169 2.35 -1.17 -3.02
CA PHE A 169 2.65 0.18 -2.54
C PHE A 169 3.88 0.69 -3.29
N ASN A 170 4.15 2.00 -3.20
CA ASN A 170 5.38 2.56 -3.73
C ASN A 170 6.60 2.07 -2.92
N ALA A 171 7.82 2.38 -3.37
CA ALA A 171 9.04 1.90 -2.72
C ALA A 171 9.30 2.45 -1.29
N LEU A 172 8.42 3.30 -0.76
CA LEU A 172 8.68 4.08 0.45
C LEU A 172 7.89 3.57 1.66
N ASP A 173 8.56 3.62 2.82
CA ASP A 173 7.92 3.42 4.12
C ASP A 173 7.24 4.70 4.63
N ALA A 174 6.55 4.63 5.76
CA ALA A 174 5.84 5.78 6.33
C ALA A 174 6.75 6.98 6.70
N ASP A 175 8.05 6.73 6.91
CA ASP A 175 9.07 7.75 7.18
C ASP A 175 9.73 8.27 5.88
N LYS A 176 9.21 7.84 4.71
CA LYS A 176 9.66 8.22 3.35
C LYS A 176 11.05 7.68 3.01
N ARG A 177 11.46 6.60 3.66
CA ARG A 177 12.71 5.88 3.36
C ARG A 177 12.41 4.74 2.41
N ASP A 178 13.43 4.18 1.79
CA ASP A 178 13.30 2.91 1.07
C ASP A 178 12.77 1.80 2.01
N ALA A 179 11.53 1.35 1.78
CA ALA A 179 10.88 0.31 2.57
C ALA A 179 11.62 -1.02 2.46
N VAL A 180 12.18 -1.32 1.29
CA VAL A 180 12.90 -2.58 1.03
C VAL A 180 14.16 -2.66 1.86
N ALA A 181 14.88 -1.54 2.01
CA ALA A 181 16.02 -1.44 2.91
C ALA A 181 15.60 -1.44 4.39
N ASN A 182 14.51 -0.75 4.74
CA ASN A 182 14.26 -0.33 6.13
C ASN A 182 13.17 -1.09 6.89
N GLU A 183 12.19 -1.72 6.25
CA GLU A 183 11.12 -2.47 6.93
C GLU A 183 11.41 -3.98 6.92
N ILE A 184 10.77 -4.76 7.79
CA ILE A 184 10.92 -6.23 7.78
C ILE A 184 9.67 -6.90 7.23
N PHE A 185 9.85 -7.67 6.16
CA PHE A 185 8.79 -8.41 5.48
C PHE A 185 8.77 -9.88 5.90
N ASP A 186 7.76 -10.63 5.46
CA ASP A 186 7.78 -12.09 5.56
C ASP A 186 8.59 -12.75 4.42
N ALA A 187 8.60 -14.09 4.38
CA ALA A 187 9.33 -14.85 3.38
C ALA A 187 8.89 -14.57 1.93
N CYS A 188 7.65 -14.09 1.75
CA CYS A 188 7.08 -13.67 0.47
C CYS A 188 7.23 -12.17 0.22
N GLU A 189 8.08 -11.47 0.98
CA GLU A 189 8.44 -10.07 0.74
C GLU A 189 7.25 -9.09 0.81
N GLY A 190 6.22 -9.44 1.57
CA GLY A 190 5.11 -8.56 1.91
C GLY A 190 4.91 -8.40 3.40
N HIS A 191 4.11 -7.40 3.78
CA HIS A 191 3.75 -7.12 5.19
C HIS A 191 2.42 -6.35 5.31
N PRO A 192 1.79 -6.31 6.50
CA PRO A 192 0.59 -5.52 6.73
C PRO A 192 0.89 -4.09 7.19
N GLN A 193 0.03 -3.17 6.75
CA GLN A 193 -0.08 -1.84 7.37
C GLN A 193 -1.13 -1.80 8.50
N GLN A 194 -1.30 -0.66 9.16
CA GLN A 194 -2.20 -0.40 10.30
C GLN A 194 -3.65 -0.91 10.19
N GLN A 195 -4.30 -0.83 9.02
CA GLN A 195 -5.64 -1.38 8.79
C GLN A 195 -5.63 -2.87 8.39
N GLY A 196 -4.45 -3.47 8.33
CA GLY A 196 -4.22 -4.89 8.08
C GLY A 196 -4.15 -5.29 6.61
N GLN A 197 -4.08 -4.33 5.69
CA GLN A 197 -3.88 -4.63 4.27
C GLN A 197 -2.46 -5.16 4.04
N TYR A 198 -2.38 -6.37 3.48
CA TYR A 198 -1.11 -6.97 3.05
C TYR A 198 -0.67 -6.36 1.72
N HIS A 199 0.58 -5.95 1.63
CA HIS A 199 1.12 -5.25 0.48
C HIS A 199 2.59 -5.55 0.23
N TYR A 200 3.04 -5.23 -0.99
CA TYR A 200 4.42 -5.39 -1.46
C TYR A 200 4.97 -4.03 -1.90
N HIS A 201 6.26 -3.80 -1.63
CA HIS A 201 7.00 -2.63 -2.13
C HIS A 201 7.92 -2.97 -3.31
N HIS A 202 8.14 -4.26 -3.57
CA HIS A 202 9.04 -4.81 -4.59
C HIS A 202 8.61 -6.24 -4.97
N ASN A 203 9.47 -6.98 -5.69
CA ASN A 203 9.14 -8.32 -6.15
C ASN A 203 8.93 -9.30 -4.98
N SER A 204 8.05 -10.28 -5.22
CA SER A 204 7.83 -11.38 -4.29
C SER A 204 8.39 -12.67 -4.88
N PRO A 205 9.18 -13.45 -4.12
CA PRO A 205 9.57 -14.80 -4.54
C PRO A 205 8.36 -15.77 -4.60
N CYS A 206 7.20 -15.36 -4.09
CA CYS A 206 5.96 -16.12 -4.10
C CYS A 206 5.04 -15.76 -5.29
N PHE A 207 5.46 -14.83 -6.16
CA PHE A 207 4.81 -14.59 -7.44
C PHE A 207 5.17 -15.63 -8.48
N GLU A 208 4.31 -15.77 -9.49
CA GLU A 208 4.60 -16.60 -10.66
C GLU A 208 5.81 -16.06 -11.41
N GLN A 209 6.78 -16.93 -11.67
CA GLN A 209 8.02 -16.52 -12.31
C GLN A 209 8.03 -16.79 -13.81
N GLY A 210 7.10 -17.56 -14.37
CA GLY A 210 7.12 -18.03 -15.76
C GLY A 210 8.34 -18.90 -16.09
N ASN A 211 8.59 -19.13 -17.37
CA ASN A 211 9.72 -19.95 -17.83
C ASN A 211 11.00 -19.11 -18.00
N ALA A 212 12.14 -19.74 -17.77
CA ALA A 212 13.43 -19.14 -18.10
C ALA A 212 13.54 -18.90 -19.62
N GLY A 213 14.12 -17.78 -20.03
CA GLY A 213 14.24 -17.39 -21.45
C GLY A 213 12.99 -16.73 -22.05
N GLU A 214 11.90 -16.65 -21.29
CA GLU A 214 10.69 -15.92 -21.68
C GLU A 214 10.55 -14.62 -20.89
N HIS A 215 9.80 -13.68 -21.47
CA HIS A 215 9.31 -12.51 -20.76
C HIS A 215 8.58 -12.93 -19.49
N SER A 216 8.79 -12.21 -18.40
CA SER A 216 8.11 -12.51 -17.14
C SER A 216 6.58 -12.41 -17.30
N PRO A 217 5.81 -13.22 -16.57
CA PRO A 217 4.36 -13.09 -16.57
C PRO A 217 3.92 -11.76 -15.97
N GLN A 218 2.69 -11.36 -16.28
CA GLN A 218 2.04 -10.24 -15.62
C GLN A 218 1.76 -10.60 -14.16
N LEU A 219 2.16 -9.73 -13.24
CA LEU A 219 2.05 -9.90 -11.78
C LEU A 219 0.92 -9.08 -11.18
N GLY A 220 0.41 -8.09 -11.92
CA GLY A 220 -0.72 -7.27 -11.52
C GLY A 220 -0.98 -6.11 -12.46
N TYR A 221 -1.75 -5.14 -11.97
CA TYR A 221 -2.10 -3.91 -12.67
C TYR A 221 -1.78 -2.70 -11.81
N ALA A 222 -1.15 -1.70 -12.41
CA ALA A 222 -1.09 -0.35 -11.82
C ALA A 222 -2.46 0.32 -11.98
N PHE A 223 -2.77 1.30 -11.11
CA PHE A 223 -4.08 1.97 -11.13
C PHE A 223 -4.29 2.94 -12.31
N ASP A 224 -3.27 3.18 -13.14
CA ASP A 224 -3.42 3.83 -14.45
C ASP A 224 -3.80 2.86 -15.59
N GLY A 225 -3.90 1.56 -15.28
CA GLY A 225 -4.36 0.51 -16.19
C GLY A 225 -3.27 -0.32 -16.83
N PHE A 226 -2.01 0.10 -16.79
CA PHE A 226 -0.91 -0.67 -17.38
C PHE A 226 -0.54 -1.89 -16.52
N GLY A 227 -0.10 -2.96 -17.19
CA GLY A 227 0.37 -4.17 -16.53
C GLY A 227 1.67 -3.95 -15.75
N ILE A 228 1.82 -4.69 -14.66
CA ILE A 228 3.08 -4.78 -13.88
C ILE A 228 3.62 -6.19 -14.08
N TYR A 229 4.82 -6.33 -14.62
CA TYR A 229 5.47 -7.59 -14.99
C TYR A 229 6.66 -7.91 -14.09
N GLY A 230 7.10 -9.17 -14.07
CA GLY A 230 8.34 -9.55 -13.37
C GLY A 230 9.61 -9.00 -14.03
N ALA A 231 10.77 -9.41 -13.52
CA ALA A 231 12.06 -8.79 -13.87
C ALA A 231 12.60 -9.10 -15.27
N ARG A 232 11.98 -9.99 -16.04
CA ARG A 232 12.47 -10.37 -17.37
C ARG A 232 11.67 -9.72 -18.50
N GLY A 233 12.37 -9.11 -19.44
CA GLY A 233 11.84 -8.63 -20.71
C GLY A 233 11.97 -9.68 -21.82
N GLU A 234 12.04 -9.21 -23.07
CA GLU A 234 12.18 -10.08 -24.25
C GLU A 234 13.35 -11.07 -24.13
N ASN A 235 13.15 -12.29 -24.60
CA ASN A 235 14.13 -13.39 -24.54
C ASN A 235 14.63 -13.73 -23.12
N GLY A 236 13.89 -13.32 -22.08
CA GLY A 236 14.22 -13.63 -20.69
C GLY A 236 15.36 -12.79 -20.12
N GLN A 237 15.74 -11.68 -20.76
CA GLN A 237 16.77 -10.79 -20.24
C GLN A 237 16.27 -10.04 -19.00
N ILE A 238 17.12 -9.94 -17.97
CA ILE A 238 16.79 -9.18 -16.76
C ILE A 238 16.82 -7.69 -17.09
N ILE A 239 15.70 -7.01 -16.88
CA ILE A 239 15.52 -5.58 -17.14
C ILE A 239 16.12 -4.76 -15.99
N SER A 240 17.03 -3.87 -16.35
CA SER A 240 17.62 -2.86 -15.46
C SER A 240 17.00 -1.48 -15.71
N ASN A 241 17.20 -0.55 -14.77
CA ASN A 241 16.74 0.83 -14.88
C ASN A 241 17.34 1.58 -16.08
N LYS A 242 18.43 1.07 -16.66
CA LYS A 242 19.02 1.63 -17.89
C LYS A 242 18.04 1.53 -19.06
N GLU A 243 17.22 0.48 -19.07
CA GLU A 243 16.23 0.17 -20.10
C GLU A 243 14.86 0.82 -19.82
N LEU A 244 14.60 1.18 -18.56
CA LEU A 244 13.31 1.75 -18.13
C LEU A 244 13.27 3.28 -18.23
N ASP A 245 12.08 3.84 -18.38
CA ASP A 245 11.85 5.28 -18.46
C ASP A 245 11.75 5.95 -17.07
N GLU A 246 11.37 7.23 -17.03
CA GLU A 246 11.23 7.99 -15.78
C GLU A 246 10.15 7.48 -14.81
N CYS A 247 9.24 6.61 -15.25
CA CYS A 247 8.22 5.97 -14.44
C CYS A 247 8.52 4.50 -14.15
N HIS A 248 9.70 4.00 -14.52
CA HIS A 248 10.11 2.61 -14.31
C HIS A 248 9.33 1.62 -15.20
N GLY A 249 8.93 2.06 -16.38
CA GLY A 249 8.34 1.18 -17.40
C GLY A 249 8.96 1.43 -18.77
N HIS A 250 8.43 0.77 -19.78
CA HIS A 250 8.84 0.93 -21.18
C HIS A 250 7.75 0.47 -22.13
N ILE A 251 7.90 0.76 -23.42
CA ILE A 251 7.05 0.17 -24.48
C ILE A 251 7.80 -1.01 -25.06
N GLY A 252 7.13 -2.15 -25.16
CA GLY A 252 7.66 -3.33 -25.82
C GLY A 252 6.67 -4.48 -25.82
N LEU A 253 7.13 -5.62 -26.35
CA LEU A 253 6.33 -6.82 -26.40
C LEU A 253 6.13 -7.43 -25.01
N ALA A 254 4.87 -7.69 -24.67
CA ALA A 254 4.47 -8.43 -23.47
C ALA A 254 3.33 -9.39 -23.78
N ILE A 255 2.99 -10.24 -22.81
CA ILE A 255 1.82 -11.11 -22.87
C ILE A 255 0.81 -10.62 -21.82
N ASP A 256 -0.41 -10.29 -22.23
CA ASP A 256 -1.47 -9.90 -21.31
C ASP A 256 -1.98 -11.10 -20.50
N ARG A 257 -2.84 -10.84 -19.51
CA ARG A 257 -3.42 -11.88 -18.65
C ARG A 257 -4.31 -12.89 -19.40
N LEU A 258 -4.79 -12.56 -20.60
CA LEU A 258 -5.58 -13.44 -21.46
C LEU A 258 -4.70 -14.29 -22.39
N GLY A 259 -3.38 -14.09 -22.38
CA GLY A 259 -2.43 -14.79 -23.23
C GLY A 259 -2.22 -14.14 -24.60
N ASN A 260 -2.72 -12.93 -24.82
CA ASN A 260 -2.49 -12.21 -26.07
C ASN A 260 -1.13 -11.50 -26.02
N GLN A 261 -0.44 -11.48 -27.15
CA GLN A 261 0.73 -10.64 -27.32
C GLN A 261 0.29 -9.18 -27.53
N ILE A 262 0.86 -8.28 -26.75
CA ILE A 262 0.63 -6.84 -26.79
C ILE A 262 1.96 -6.12 -27.02
N ASP A 263 1.92 -4.99 -27.73
CA ASP A 263 3.05 -4.08 -27.91
C ASP A 263 2.63 -2.72 -27.34
N GLU A 264 2.80 -2.58 -26.02
CA GLU A 264 2.28 -1.44 -25.27
C GLU A 264 3.18 -1.07 -24.09
N TYR A 265 2.90 0.08 -23.49
CA TYR A 265 3.60 0.50 -22.29
C TYR A 265 3.27 -0.43 -21.12
N HIS A 266 4.27 -0.88 -20.38
CA HIS A 266 4.08 -1.67 -19.17
C HIS A 266 5.23 -1.44 -18.17
N TYR A 267 4.96 -1.74 -16.90
CA TYR A 267 5.94 -1.63 -15.83
C TYR A 267 6.67 -2.95 -15.60
N HIS A 268 7.91 -2.88 -15.15
CA HIS A 268 8.66 -4.05 -14.69
C HIS A 268 8.99 -3.93 -13.21
N ILE A 269 8.83 -5.05 -12.50
CA ILE A 269 9.42 -5.20 -11.18
C ILE A 269 10.86 -5.69 -11.33
N ASN A 270 11.84 -4.97 -10.80
CA ASN A 270 13.23 -5.41 -10.72
C ASN A 270 13.82 -5.13 -9.32
N ASN A 271 15.13 -5.30 -9.15
CA ASN A 271 15.78 -5.13 -7.85
C ASN A 271 16.47 -3.76 -7.70
N GLU A 272 16.26 -2.85 -8.63
CA GLU A 272 16.81 -1.50 -8.57
C GLU A 272 15.70 -0.54 -8.15
N PHE A 273 15.97 0.35 -7.19
CA PHE A 273 14.99 1.34 -6.74
C PHE A 273 14.44 2.14 -7.94
N PRO A 274 13.12 2.42 -8.05
CA PRO A 274 12.02 2.18 -7.11
C PRO A 274 11.36 0.78 -7.14
N TYR A 275 12.01 -0.22 -7.73
CA TYR A 275 11.60 -1.63 -7.81
C TYR A 275 10.34 -1.92 -8.61
N THR A 276 9.35 -1.03 -8.66
CA THR A 276 8.04 -1.25 -9.30
C THR A 276 7.67 -0.11 -10.26
N LEU A 277 7.01 0.96 -9.81
CA LEU A 277 6.79 2.17 -10.59
C LEU A 277 7.32 3.39 -9.85
N GLY A 278 7.90 4.32 -10.60
CA GLY A 278 8.36 5.63 -10.11
C GLY A 278 7.28 6.71 -10.20
N CYS A 279 6.39 6.59 -11.17
CA CYS A 279 5.21 7.42 -11.39
C CYS A 279 4.15 6.63 -12.15
N PHE A 280 2.93 7.14 -12.17
CA PHE A 280 1.95 6.69 -13.15
C PHE A 280 2.23 7.37 -14.50
N LYS A 281 2.54 6.57 -15.51
CA LYS A 281 2.67 6.98 -16.91
C LYS A 281 1.31 7.21 -17.56
N GLY A 282 0.30 6.42 -17.17
CA GLY A 282 -1.03 6.49 -17.73
C GLY A 282 -1.95 7.51 -17.07
N VAL A 283 -3.15 7.66 -17.65
CA VAL A 283 -4.23 8.45 -17.06
C VAL A 283 -4.83 7.70 -15.87
N VAL A 284 -4.70 8.28 -14.67
CA VAL A 284 -5.26 7.71 -13.43
C VAL A 284 -6.63 8.32 -13.14
N ASP A 285 -7.62 7.46 -12.90
CA ASP A 285 -8.85 7.89 -12.21
C ASP A 285 -8.54 8.11 -10.73
N GLN A 286 -8.66 9.36 -10.26
CA GLN A 286 -8.39 9.71 -8.86
C GLN A 286 -9.26 8.92 -7.87
N SER A 287 -10.45 8.47 -8.30
CA SER A 287 -11.31 7.62 -7.46
C SER A 287 -10.64 6.30 -7.07
N MET A 288 -9.64 5.85 -7.84
CA MET A 288 -8.83 4.66 -7.53
C MET A 288 -7.86 4.88 -6.37
N LEU A 289 -7.34 6.10 -6.22
CA LEU A 289 -6.37 6.47 -5.19
C LEU A 289 -7.05 6.85 -3.86
N GLU A 290 -8.29 7.34 -3.91
CA GLU A 290 -9.07 7.73 -2.73
C GLU A 290 -9.75 6.54 -2.03
N ARG A 291 -9.86 5.39 -2.70
CA ARG A 291 -10.46 4.17 -2.17
C ARG A 291 -9.62 3.61 -1.03
N ARG A 292 -10.01 3.95 0.20
CA ARG A 292 -9.40 3.40 1.40
C ARG A 292 -9.82 1.95 1.60
N PRO A 293 -8.86 1.01 1.78
CA PRO A 293 -9.17 -0.33 2.24
C PRO A 293 -9.93 -0.23 3.55
N SER A 294 -11.13 -0.80 3.57
CA SER A 294 -11.92 -0.90 4.79
C SER A 294 -11.88 -2.35 5.25
N PRO A 295 -11.47 -2.61 6.50
CA PRO A 295 -11.62 -3.93 7.10
C PRO A 295 -13.09 -4.35 7.03
N GLN A 296 -13.33 -5.65 6.87
CA GLN A 296 -14.69 -6.19 6.85
C GLN A 296 -15.42 -5.78 8.15
N GLY A 297 -16.43 -4.91 8.04
CA GLY A 297 -17.21 -4.38 9.17
C GLY A 297 -17.39 -2.85 9.22
N ASP A 298 -16.62 -2.06 8.46
CA ASP A 298 -16.77 -0.59 8.44
C ASP A 298 -17.68 -0.13 7.27
N MET A 299 -19.00 -0.24 7.46
CA MET A 299 -20.00 0.20 6.46
C MET A 299 -20.28 1.72 6.54
N ARG A 300 -19.26 2.57 6.41
CA ARG A 300 -19.46 4.03 6.36
C ARG A 300 -19.20 4.70 5.01
N GLY A 301 -18.83 3.94 3.96
CA GLY A 301 -18.39 4.50 2.67
C GLY A 301 -19.29 4.31 1.44
N ASP A 302 -20.33 3.46 1.49
CA ASP A 302 -20.94 2.92 0.25
C ASP A 302 -22.24 3.61 -0.20
N THR A 303 -22.40 4.93 -0.01
CA THR A 303 -23.64 5.65 -0.37
C THR A 303 -23.47 6.84 -1.32
N ARG A 304 -22.38 6.92 -2.07
CA ARG A 304 -22.24 7.92 -3.15
C ARG A 304 -22.15 7.27 -4.53
N GLY A 305 -23.22 6.57 -4.88
CA GLY A 305 -23.47 6.04 -6.22
C GLY A 305 -24.97 6.10 -6.51
N GLY A 306 -25.53 7.30 -6.52
CA GLY A 306 -26.97 7.51 -6.66
C GLY A 306 -27.28 8.79 -7.42
N ASN A 307 -27.39 8.65 -8.73
CA ASN A 307 -27.90 9.61 -9.70
C ASN A 307 -29.14 10.36 -9.18
N ARG A 308 -29.11 11.71 -9.10
CA ARG A 308 -30.32 12.54 -9.03
C ARG A 308 -30.15 13.83 -9.84
N GLN A 309 -30.69 13.77 -11.05
CA GLN A 309 -31.25 14.93 -11.75
C GLN A 309 -32.39 15.55 -10.92
N GLY A 310 -32.44 16.88 -10.90
CA GLY A 310 -33.67 17.66 -10.91
C GLY A 310 -34.29 18.03 -9.57
N GLY A 311 -34.46 19.35 -9.37
CA GLY A 311 -35.59 19.89 -8.61
C GLY A 311 -35.23 20.70 -7.37
N ASP A 312 -35.12 22.00 -7.57
CA ASP A 312 -34.88 23.01 -6.56
C ASP A 312 -36.21 23.57 -6.01
N ILE A 313 -36.16 24.05 -4.75
CA ILE A 313 -37.06 25.02 -4.06
C ILE A 313 -38.36 24.47 -3.42
N ARG A 314 -38.44 24.55 -2.07
CA ARG A 314 -39.34 25.44 -1.30
C ARG A 314 -39.12 25.39 0.24
N ASN A 315 -39.30 26.57 0.84
CA ASN A 315 -38.98 27.03 2.20
C ASN A 315 -39.80 26.43 3.36
N GLY A 316 -39.21 26.43 4.57
CA GLY A 316 -39.90 26.54 5.86
C GLY A 316 -38.97 26.39 7.10
N PRO A 317 -38.94 27.32 8.08
CA PRO A 317 -38.22 27.17 9.35
C PRO A 317 -39.22 26.95 10.55
N PRO A 318 -38.80 26.82 11.82
CA PRO A 318 -38.69 25.52 12.50
C PRO A 318 -39.51 25.42 13.81
N SER A 319 -39.93 24.21 14.18
CA SER A 319 -40.47 23.84 15.51
C SER A 319 -40.15 22.36 15.73
N GLY A 320 -39.63 21.83 16.83
CA GLY A 320 -39.48 22.30 18.20
C GLY A 320 -39.72 21.10 19.11
N GLY A 321 -38.72 20.71 19.92
CA GLY A 321 -38.89 19.91 21.15
C GLY A 321 -39.02 18.39 21.02
N GLY A 322 -37.99 17.67 21.48
CA GLY A 322 -38.03 16.21 21.64
C GLY A 322 -36.84 15.69 22.44
N ASN A 323 -36.86 15.96 23.73
CA ASN A 323 -35.85 15.61 24.73
C ASN A 323 -35.72 14.08 24.88
N MET A 324 -34.58 13.48 24.54
CA MET A 324 -34.21 12.12 24.96
C MET A 324 -32.81 12.16 25.59
N ARG A 325 -32.81 12.26 26.93
CA ARG A 325 -31.66 11.91 27.77
C ARG A 325 -31.40 10.41 27.65
N GLY A 326 -30.19 10.03 27.27
CA GLY A 326 -29.72 8.65 27.38
C GLY A 326 -28.19 8.55 27.26
N GLY A 327 -27.52 8.29 28.39
CA GLY A 327 -26.26 7.54 28.59
C GLY A 327 -24.99 7.87 27.78
N PRO A 328 -23.77 7.77 28.37
CA PRO A 328 -22.52 8.13 27.72
C PRO A 328 -22.10 7.06 26.69
N GLY A 329 -22.63 7.16 25.47
CA GLY A 329 -22.20 6.38 24.31
C GLY A 329 -21.10 7.12 23.55
N GLY A 330 -19.95 6.47 23.35
CA GLY A 330 -18.78 6.98 22.64
C GLY A 330 -19.01 7.25 21.15
N GLY A 331 -19.77 8.30 20.85
CA GLY A 331 -19.83 8.92 19.53
C GLY A 331 -18.55 9.68 19.23
N ARG A 332 -18.19 9.79 17.94
CA ARG A 332 -17.13 10.71 17.52
C ARG A 332 -17.53 12.13 17.92
N PRO A 333 -16.62 12.96 18.47
CA PRO A 333 -16.95 14.33 18.85
C PRO A 333 -17.47 15.13 17.65
N ASP A 334 -18.50 15.95 17.86
CA ASP A 334 -18.97 16.92 16.86
C ASP A 334 -18.00 18.12 16.79
N LEU A 335 -17.00 17.99 15.91
CA LEU A 335 -15.99 19.04 15.72
C LEU A 335 -16.58 20.35 15.20
N SER A 336 -17.75 20.32 14.55
CA SER A 336 -18.44 21.52 14.08
C SER A 336 -18.95 22.34 15.27
N GLU A 337 -19.53 21.68 16.28
CA GLU A 337 -19.99 22.34 17.50
C GLU A 337 -18.82 22.89 18.33
N ALA A 338 -17.74 22.11 18.48
CA ALA A 338 -16.53 22.55 19.18
C ALA A 338 -15.89 23.77 18.49
N ALA A 339 -15.77 23.75 17.16
CA ALA A 339 -15.19 24.85 16.39
C ALA A 339 -16.00 26.14 16.53
N LYS A 340 -17.34 26.03 16.49
CA LYS A 340 -18.26 27.15 16.71
C LYS A 340 -18.10 27.76 18.10
N LYS A 341 -17.98 26.94 19.14
CA LYS A 341 -17.73 27.41 20.54
C LYS A 341 -16.39 28.11 20.69
N LEU A 342 -15.38 27.67 19.93
CA LEU A 342 -14.03 28.23 19.97
C LEU A 342 -13.87 29.48 19.08
N GLY A 343 -14.82 29.75 18.18
CA GLY A 343 -14.71 30.84 17.21
C GLY A 343 -13.66 30.58 16.14
N VAL A 344 -13.38 29.31 15.84
CA VAL A 344 -12.41 28.88 14.81
C VAL A 344 -13.12 28.07 13.72
N SER A 345 -12.50 27.90 12.56
CA SER A 345 -13.05 26.99 11.56
C SER A 345 -12.85 25.54 11.98
N GLU A 346 -13.78 24.66 11.58
CA GLU A 346 -13.67 23.22 11.84
C GLU A 346 -12.37 22.63 11.29
N GLN A 347 -11.93 23.11 10.12
CA GLN A 347 -10.67 22.72 9.52
C GLN A 347 -9.45 23.20 10.33
N ALA A 348 -9.49 24.39 10.94
CA ALA A 348 -8.43 24.86 11.83
C ALA A 348 -8.37 24.03 13.13
N LEU A 349 -9.53 23.72 13.71
CA LEU A 349 -9.63 22.86 14.88
C LEU A 349 -9.09 21.45 14.58
N MET A 350 -9.49 20.85 13.45
CA MET A 350 -9.03 19.53 13.03
C MET A 350 -7.51 19.49 12.80
N ARG A 351 -6.94 20.51 12.12
CA ARG A 351 -5.49 20.64 11.94
C ARG A 351 -4.74 20.78 13.26
N ALA A 352 -5.31 21.53 14.21
CA ALA A 352 -4.68 21.75 15.50
C ALA A 352 -4.70 20.50 16.40
N LEU A 353 -5.79 19.74 16.39
CA LEU A 353 -5.95 18.52 17.19
C LEU A 353 -4.99 17.40 16.76
N GLY A 354 -4.68 17.31 15.47
CA GLY A 354 -3.79 16.26 14.94
C GLY A 354 -4.41 14.85 15.01
N PRO A 355 -3.62 13.79 14.75
CA PRO A 355 -4.10 12.42 14.84
C PRO A 355 -4.46 12.04 16.29
N PRO A 356 -5.47 11.17 16.53
CA PRO A 356 -5.77 10.69 17.87
C PRO A 356 -4.63 9.84 18.48
N PRO A 357 -4.35 9.94 19.79
CA PRO A 357 -4.96 10.86 20.75
C PRO A 357 -4.44 12.30 20.56
N PRO A 358 -5.32 13.31 20.56
CA PRO A 358 -4.91 14.69 20.30
C PRO A 358 -4.01 15.23 21.41
N ASN A 359 -2.98 15.97 21.03
CA ASN A 359 -2.19 16.75 21.97
C ASN A 359 -2.89 18.09 22.23
N PHE A 360 -3.78 18.14 23.24
CA PHE A 360 -4.57 19.33 23.56
C PHE A 360 -3.70 20.55 23.89
N SER A 361 -2.53 20.36 24.49
CA SER A 361 -1.62 21.46 24.81
C SER A 361 -1.06 22.13 23.55
N ASN A 362 -0.60 21.32 22.59
CA ASN A 362 -0.10 21.82 21.31
C ASN A 362 -1.24 22.38 20.44
N ALA A 363 -2.39 21.72 20.42
CA ALA A 363 -3.57 22.17 19.69
C ALA A 363 -4.04 23.55 20.19
N ALA A 364 -4.08 23.76 21.50
CA ALA A 364 -4.47 25.03 22.10
C ALA A 364 -3.48 26.16 21.75
N LYS A 365 -2.17 25.88 21.79
CA LYS A 365 -1.13 26.81 21.33
C LYS A 365 -1.31 27.20 19.87
N ASN A 366 -1.55 26.22 18.98
CA ASN A 366 -1.76 26.45 17.56
C ASN A 366 -3.02 27.28 17.25
N LEU A 367 -4.05 27.16 18.09
CA LEU A 367 -5.31 27.91 17.97
C LEU A 367 -5.30 29.25 18.70
N GLY A 368 -4.24 29.59 19.45
CA GLY A 368 -4.17 30.80 20.25
C GLY A 368 -5.20 30.86 21.38
N ILE A 369 -5.60 29.69 21.92
CA ILE A 369 -6.58 29.56 23.02
C ILE A 369 -5.96 28.83 24.21
N SER A 370 -6.63 28.88 25.37
CA SER A 370 -6.20 28.08 26.51
C SER A 370 -6.55 26.61 26.31
N GLU A 371 -5.70 25.72 26.81
CA GLU A 371 -5.94 24.27 26.78
C GLU A 371 -7.26 23.90 27.47
N ARG A 372 -7.58 24.58 28.57
CA ARG A 372 -8.87 24.43 29.28
C ARG A 372 -10.07 24.73 28.37
N LYS A 373 -10.02 25.84 27.62
CA LYS A 373 -11.10 26.25 26.71
C LYS A 373 -11.29 25.24 25.58
N LEU A 374 -10.19 24.69 25.05
CA LEU A 374 -10.22 23.63 24.05
C LEU A 374 -10.86 22.34 24.61
N GLN A 375 -10.44 21.89 25.79
CA GLN A 375 -10.99 20.68 26.42
C GLN A 375 -12.47 20.83 26.77
N GLU A 376 -12.91 22.00 27.24
CA GLU A 376 -14.32 22.28 27.53
C GLU A 376 -15.18 22.24 26.25
N ALA A 377 -14.70 22.84 25.16
CA ALA A 377 -15.40 22.78 23.87
C ALA A 377 -15.49 21.35 23.32
N MET A 378 -14.43 20.55 23.49
CA MET A 378 -14.38 19.16 23.02
C MET A 378 -15.27 18.24 23.87
N ARG A 379 -15.29 18.39 25.20
CA ARG A 379 -16.22 17.66 26.08
C ARG A 379 -17.68 17.99 25.77
N ALA A 380 -17.97 19.27 25.53
CA ALA A 380 -19.29 19.71 25.08
C ALA A 380 -19.72 19.07 23.75
N ALA A 381 -18.77 18.81 22.85
CA ALA A 381 -18.98 18.15 21.57
C ALA A 381 -19.04 16.62 21.67
N GLY A 382 -19.03 16.04 22.88
CA GLY A 382 -19.08 14.58 23.08
C GLY A 382 -17.74 13.87 23.01
N ALA A 383 -16.61 14.59 23.13
CA ALA A 383 -15.32 13.95 23.39
C ALA A 383 -15.26 13.39 24.82
N PRO A 384 -14.69 12.18 25.00
CA PRO A 384 -14.55 11.54 26.31
C PRO A 384 -13.65 12.33 27.28
#